data_AF-A4JVM1-F1
#
_entry.id   AF-A4JVM1-F1
#
_cell.length_a   1.000
_cell.length_b   1.000
_cell.length_c   1.000
_cell.angle_alpha   90.00
_cell.angle_beta   90.00
_cell.angle_gamma   90.00
#
_symmetry.space_group_name_H-M   'P 1'
#
loop_
_entity.id
_entity.type
_entity.pdbx_description
1 polymer ?
#
loop_
_entity_poly.entity_id
_entity_poly.type
_entity_poly.pdbx_seq_one_letter_code
_entity_poly.pdbx_strand_id
1 'polypeptide(L)' 'MHMTVQLIPESTAIDMIGPYLAAKAVCPACQYENVLVHIEGPTSPVKPVSICQHITAHIVDDGISHFEFQC' A
#
# COMPACT_ATOMS: atom_id res chain seq x y z
N MET A 1 13.16 -4.94 21.41
CA MET A 1 12.14 -4.06 20.77
C MET A 1 11.27 -5.01 19.96
N HIS A 2 10.00 -5.18 20.30
CA HIS A 2 9.11 -6.07 19.54
C HIS A 2 8.84 -5.37 18.20
N MET A 3 9.40 -5.88 17.10
CA MET A 3 9.07 -5.41 15.76
C MET A 3 7.77 -6.11 15.37
N THR A 4 6.66 -5.38 15.41
CA THR A 4 5.36 -5.95 15.03
C THR A 4 5.10 -5.58 13.58
N VAL A 5 5.05 -6.60 12.73
CA VAL A 5 4.70 -6.44 11.33
C VAL A 5 3.18 -6.53 11.19
N GLN A 6 2.57 -5.54 10.52
CA GLN A 6 1.13 -5.53 10.24
C GLN A 6 0.89 -5.51 8.74
N LEU A 7 0.03 -6.40 8.27
CA LEU A 7 -0.49 -6.38 6.90
C LEU A 7 -1.78 -5.56 6.89
N ILE A 8 -1.80 -4.52 6.07
CA ILE A 8 -2.94 -3.63 5.91
C ILE A 8 -3.44 -3.75 4.47
N PRO A 9 -4.71 -4.11 4.24
CA PRO A 9 -5.27 -4.15 2.89
C PRO A 9 -5.25 -2.76 2.28
N GLU A 10 -5.16 -2.71 0.96
CA GLU A 10 -5.35 -1.47 0.22
C GLU A 10 -6.75 -0.88 0.49
N SER A 11 -6.83 0.44 0.40
CA SER A 11 -8.09 1.16 0.48
C SER A 11 -9.01 0.72 -0.65
N THR A 12 -10.26 0.37 -0.32
CA THR A 12 -11.29 0.03 -1.29
C THR A 12 -11.88 1.25 -1.99
N ALA A 13 -11.48 2.46 -1.57
CA ALA A 13 -11.86 3.70 -2.23
C ALA A 13 -11.16 3.77 -3.60
N ILE A 14 -11.94 3.82 -4.67
CA ILE A 14 -11.43 3.97 -6.03
C ILE A 14 -10.92 5.41 -6.19
N ASP A 15 -9.61 5.55 -6.36
CA ASP A 15 -8.95 6.83 -6.62
C ASP A 15 -7.96 6.68 -7.78
N MET A 16 -7.73 7.76 -8.53
CA MET A 16 -6.92 7.76 -9.75
C MET A 16 -5.91 8.90 -9.72
N ILE A 17 -4.64 8.60 -9.94
CA ILE A 17 -3.56 9.58 -10.07
C ILE A 17 -3.16 9.64 -11.54
N GLY A 18 -3.75 10.59 -12.26
CA GLY A 18 -3.65 10.64 -13.72
C GLY A 18 -4.34 9.42 -14.35
N PRO A 19 -3.67 8.66 -15.24
CA PRO A 19 -4.25 7.46 -15.84
C PRO A 19 -4.14 6.20 -14.96
N TYR A 20 -3.51 6.28 -13.79
CA TYR A 20 -3.18 5.12 -12.96
C TYR A 20 -4.12 4.99 -11.75
N LEU A 21 -4.54 3.76 -11.45
CA LEU A 21 -5.34 3.43 -10.26
C LEU A 21 -4.46 3.57 -9.01
N ALA A 22 -4.90 4.36 -8.05
CA ALA A 22 -4.18 4.58 -6.80
C ALA A 22 -4.41 3.43 -5.82
N ALA A 23 -3.32 2.89 -5.30
CA ALA A 23 -3.29 1.90 -4.24
C ALA A 23 -2.85 2.61 -2.95
N LYS A 24 -3.79 2.85 -2.04
CA LYS A 24 -3.53 3.61 -0.82
C LYS A 24 -3.59 2.74 0.42
N ALA A 25 -2.73 3.00 1.40
CA ALA A 25 -2.81 2.38 2.73
C ALA A 25 -2.29 3.31 3.82
N VAL A 26 -3.01 3.37 4.94
CA VAL A 26 -2.60 4.17 6.10
C VAL A 26 -1.66 3.35 6.96
N CYS A 27 -0.47 3.90 7.23
CA CYS A 27 0.50 3.24 8.10
C CYS A 27 0.00 3.27 9.55
N PRO A 28 -0.13 2.12 10.23
CA PRO A 28 -0.58 2.09 11.62
C PRO A 28 0.42 2.75 12.60
N ALA A 29 1.72 2.74 12.28
CA ALA A 29 2.77 3.29 13.13
C ALA A 29 2.82 4.84 13.14
N CYS A 30 2.78 5.48 11.97
CA CYS A 30 2.91 6.94 11.84
C CYS A 30 1.67 7.65 11.32
N GLN A 31 0.56 6.93 11.07
CA GLN A 31 -0.69 7.46 10.53
C GLN A 31 -0.54 8.16 9.17
N TYR A 32 0.58 7.93 8.48
CA TYR A 32 0.84 8.49 7.16
C TYR A 32 0.06 7.73 6.10
N GLU A 33 -0.63 8.45 5.22
CA GLU A 33 -1.29 7.86 4.04
C GLU A 33 -0.23 7.55 2.98
N ASN A 34 0.04 6.27 2.78
CA ASN A 34 0.95 5.81 1.73
C ASN A 34 0.16 5.72 0.43
N VAL A 35 0.69 6.35 -0.60
CA VAL A 35 0.12 6.43 -1.93
C VAL A 35 1.05 5.73 -2.91
N LEU A 36 0.55 4.64 -3.48
CA LEU A 36 1.16 3.91 -4.57
C LEU A 36 0.20 3.91 -5.76
N VAL A 37 0.65 3.47 -6.93
CA VAL A 37 -0.18 3.37 -8.13
C VAL A 37 0.05 2.05 -8.85
N HIS A 38 -1.02 1.41 -9.30
CA HIS A 38 -0.95 0.25 -10.16
C HIS A 38 -0.46 0.66 -11.56
N ILE A 39 0.55 -0.05 -12.07
CA ILE A 39 1.13 0.26 -13.38
C ILE A 39 0.30 -0.37 -14.51
N GLU A 40 -0.16 -1.61 -14.31
CA GLU A 40 -0.80 -2.41 -15.37
C GLU A 40 -2.25 -2.83 -15.02
N GLY A 41 -2.60 -2.94 -13.74
CA GLY A 41 -3.92 -3.39 -13.27
C GLY A 41 -3.97 -3.61 -11.75
N PRO A 42 -5.14 -3.94 -11.17
CA PRO A 42 -5.38 -3.97 -9.72
C PRO A 42 -4.53 -4.98 -8.94
N THR A 43 -4.03 -6.01 -9.60
CA THR A 43 -3.15 -7.03 -9.02
C THR A 43 -1.70 -6.91 -9.48
N SER A 44 -1.43 -5.91 -10.32
CA SER A 44 -0.10 -5.68 -10.88
C SER A 44 0.83 -5.01 -9.87
N PRO A 45 2.15 -5.08 -10.09
CA PRO A 45 3.11 -4.34 -9.29
C PRO A 45 2.73 -2.87 -9.16
N VAL A 46 2.85 -2.35 -7.96
CA VAL A 46 2.60 -0.94 -7.67
C VAL A 46 3.89 -0.15 -7.69
N LYS A 47 3.80 1.10 -8.14
CA LYS A 47 4.89 2.07 -8.05
C LYS A 47 4.65 3.01 -6.87
N PRO A 48 5.65 3.26 -6.01
CA PRO A 48 5.51 4.24 -4.94
C PRO A 48 5.42 5.66 -5.51
N VAL A 49 4.44 6.43 -5.04
CA VAL A 49 4.33 7.87 -5.31
C VAL A 49 4.73 8.65 -4.06
N SER A 50 4.18 8.27 -2.90
CA SER A 50 4.47 8.88 -1.61
C SER A 50 4.33 7.84 -0.52
N ILE A 51 5.43 7.46 0.13
CA ILE A 51 5.45 6.40 1.13
C ILE A 51 6.26 6.82 2.36
N CYS A 52 5.90 6.28 3.52
CA CYS A 52 6.67 6.41 4.75
C CYS A 52 7.75 5.33 4.85
N GLN A 53 8.70 5.52 5.76
CA GLN A 53 9.80 4.56 5.98
C GLN A 53 9.38 3.22 6.62
N HIS A 54 8.14 3.10 7.08
CA HIS A 54 7.65 1.89 7.76
C HIS A 54 7.13 0.84 6.78
N ILE A 55 6.87 1.19 5.51
CA ILE A 55 6.44 0.22 4.51
C ILE A 55 7.62 -0.69 4.14
N THR A 56 7.41 -2.00 4.21
CA THR A 56 8.47 -3.00 3.95
C THR A 56 8.20 -3.81 2.70
N ALA A 57 6.93 -4.12 2.43
CA ALA A 57 6.54 -4.95 1.29
C ALA A 57 5.13 -4.62 0.77
N HIS A 58 4.89 -5.02 -0.48
CA HIS A 58 3.57 -5.12 -1.11
C HIS A 58 3.35 -6.60 -1.47
N ILE A 59 2.22 -7.14 -1.04
CA ILE A 59 1.87 -8.57 -1.19
C ILE A 59 0.48 -8.64 -1.80
N VAL A 60 0.29 -9.47 -2.81
CA VAL A 60 -1.03 -9.73 -3.39
C VAL A 60 -1.51 -11.08 -2.88
N ASP A 61 -2.61 -11.08 -2.13
CA ASP A 61 -3.24 -12.28 -1.56
C ASP A 61 -4.69 -12.36 -2.03
N ASP A 62 -5.09 -13.49 -2.63
CA ASP A 62 -6.40 -13.68 -3.28
C ASP A 62 -6.82 -12.54 -4.25
N GLY A 63 -5.84 -11.91 -4.91
CA GLY A 63 -6.08 -10.79 -5.82
C GLY A 63 -6.35 -9.45 -5.13
N ILE A 64 -6.17 -9.36 -3.81
CA ILE A 64 -6.26 -8.12 -3.03
C ILE A 64 -4.86 -7.66 -2.65
N SER A 65 -4.52 -6.40 -2.93
CA SER A 65 -3.23 -5.84 -2.51
C SER A 65 -3.22 -5.57 -1.01
N HIS A 66 -2.16 -6.04 -0.35
CA HIS A 66 -1.86 -5.79 1.04
C HIS A 66 -0.47 -5.14 1.15
N PHE A 67 -0.34 -4.23 2.11
CA PHE A 67 0.88 -3.52 2.40
C PHE A 67 1.38 -3.90 3.78
N GLU A 68 2.65 -4.29 3.82
CA GLU A 68 3.31 -4.66 5.05
C GLU A 68 3.97 -3.43 5.68
N PHE A 69 3.66 -3.20 6.96
CA PHE A 69 4.23 -2.10 7.74
C PHE A 69 4.94 -2.63 8.99
N GLN A 70 6.16 -2.13 9.21
CA GLN A 70 6.91 -2.35 10.43
C GLN A 70 6.53 -1.29 11.48
N CYS A 71 5.95 -1.75 12.59
CA CYS A 71 5.52 -0.92 13.73
C CYS A 71 6.40 -1.15 14.96
#